data_AF-A0A6D2I267-F1
#
_entry.id   AF-A0A6D2I267-F1
#
_cell.length_a   1.000
_cell.length_b   1.000
_cell.length_c   1.000
_cell.angle_alpha   90.00
_cell.angle_beta   90.00
_cell.angle_gamma   90.00
#
_symmetry.space_group_name_H-M   'P 1'
#
loop_
_entity.id
_entity.type
_entity.pdbx_description
1 polymer ?
#
loop_
_entity_poly.entity_id
_entity_poly.type
_entity_poly.pdbx_seq_one_letter_code
_entity_poly.pdbx_strand_id
1 'polypeptide(L)'
;MGKSCHLPLELEYRARWAIKFLNMELSTAQEKREMDLHELEEIRLDAYESSRIYKERTKAFHDKRITQGPFKVKEVLPYGAITLVNNNGVSSRLTVIG
;
A
#
# COMPACT_ATOMS: atom_id res chain seq x y z
N MET A 1 -53.43 47.18 24.39
CA MET A 1 -52.78 47.20 23.05
C MET A 1 -51.38 46.63 23.21
N GLY A 2 -50.97 45.68 22.36
CA GLY A 2 -49.64 45.06 22.41
C GLY A 2 -49.70 43.55 22.62
N LYS A 3 -50.12 42.81 21.59
CA LYS A 3 -50.02 41.35 21.58
C LYS A 3 -48.63 40.94 21.10
N SER A 4 -48.11 39.88 21.70
CA SER A 4 -46.83 39.22 21.45
C SER A 4 -46.70 38.66 20.02
N CYS A 5 -46.56 39.55 19.03
CA CYS A 5 -46.36 39.15 17.62
C CYS A 5 -44.89 38.78 17.31
N HIS A 6 -43.96 39.04 18.24
CA HIS A 6 -42.53 38.84 18.02
C HIS A 6 -42.04 37.42 18.34
N LEU A 7 -42.72 36.71 19.24
CA LEU A 7 -42.29 35.39 19.72
C LEU A 7 -42.27 34.32 18.60
N PRO A 8 -43.26 34.22 17.70
CA PRO A 8 -43.21 33.24 16.62
C PRO A 8 -42.07 33.49 15.62
N LEU A 9 -41.84 34.76 15.27
CA LEU A 9 -40.78 35.15 14.32
C LEU A 9 -39.37 34.88 14.88
N GLU A 10 -39.17 35.13 16.17
CA GLU A 10 -37.89 34.86 16.83
C GLU A 10 -37.58 33.35 16.86
N LEU A 11 -38.60 32.51 17.11
CA LEU A 11 -38.47 31.07 17.08
C LEU A 11 -38.12 30.55 15.68
N GLU A 12 -38.81 31.04 14.64
CA GLU A 12 -38.50 30.68 13.25
C GLU A 12 -37.08 31.10 12.85
N TYR A 13 -36.65 32.30 13.26
CA TYR A 13 -35.30 32.79 12.99
C TYR A 13 -34.24 31.90 13.65
N ARG A 14 -34.42 31.56 14.93
CA ARG A 14 -33.51 30.66 15.66
C ARG A 14 -33.46 29.26 15.04
N ALA A 15 -34.60 28.70 14.64
CA ALA A 15 -34.66 27.41 13.96
C ALA A 15 -33.91 27.45 12.62
N ARG A 16 -34.12 28.49 11.82
CA ARG A 16 -33.42 28.70 10.55
C ARG A 16 -31.91 28.86 10.74
N TRP A 17 -31.49 29.58 11.78
CA TRP A 17 -30.08 29.75 12.11
C TRP A 17 -29.43 28.44 12.55
N ALA A 18 -30.10 27.66 13.41
CA ALA A 18 -29.61 26.34 13.83
C ALA A 18 -29.44 25.39 12.65
N ILE A 19 -30.40 25.35 11.72
CA ILE A 19 -30.29 24.53 10.49
C ILE A 19 -29.09 24.99 9.65
N LYS A 20 -28.94 26.31 9.43
CA LYS A 20 -27.81 26.85 8.67
C LYS A 20 -26.47 26.50 9.33
N PHE A 21 -26.38 26.64 10.66
CA PHE A 21 -25.20 26.31 11.43
C PHE A 21 -24.82 24.83 11.29
N LEU A 22 -25.77 23.92 11.53
CA LEU A 22 -25.55 22.48 11.39
C LEU A 22 -25.12 22.07 9.98
N ASN A 23 -25.71 22.68 8.95
CA ASN A 23 -25.33 22.41 7.57
C ASN A 23 -23.90 22.87 7.23
N MET A 24 -23.45 24.01 7.78
CA MET A 24 -22.07 24.48 7.61
C MET A 24 -21.09 23.51 8.26
N GLU A 25 -21.33 23.11 9.51
CA GLU A 25 -20.50 22.11 10.21
C GLU A 25 -20.46 20.77 9.46
N LEU A 26 -21.60 20.34 8.89
CA LEU A 26 -21.66 19.13 8.08
C LEU A 26 -20.80 19.24 6.80
N SER A 27 -20.83 20.38 6.11
CA SER A 27 -20.00 20.64 4.92
C SER A 27 -18.51 20.60 5.27
N THR A 28 -18.11 21.32 6.32
CA THR A 28 -16.71 21.32 6.77
C THR A 28 -16.25 19.94 7.21
N ALA A 29 -17.11 19.19 7.91
CA ALA A 29 -16.80 17.80 8.27
C ALA A 29 -16.71 16.88 7.04
N GLN A 30 -17.48 17.13 5.99
CA GLN A 30 -17.40 16.38 4.74
C GLN A 30 -16.09 16.69 4.01
N GLU A 31 -15.75 17.96 3.83
CA GLU A 31 -14.50 18.41 3.20
C GLU A 31 -13.28 17.83 3.93
N LYS A 32 -13.29 17.87 5.27
CA LYS A 32 -12.23 17.27 6.07
C LYS A 32 -12.09 15.76 5.81
N ARG A 33 -13.20 15.01 5.82
CA ARG A 33 -13.17 13.56 5.54
C ARG A 33 -12.65 13.27 4.13
N GLU A 34 -13.01 14.10 3.15
CA GLU A 34 -12.54 13.94 1.78
C GLU A 34 -11.02 14.17 1.68
N MET A 35 -10.50 15.21 2.32
CA MET A 35 -9.05 15.45 2.41
C MET A 35 -8.32 14.31 3.13
N ASP A 36 -8.83 13.85 4.27
CA ASP A 36 -8.24 12.74 5.04
C ASP A 36 -8.18 11.45 4.18
N LEU A 37 -9.21 11.19 3.37
CA LEU A 37 -9.23 10.04 2.45
C LEU A 37 -8.20 10.17 1.33
N HIS A 38 -8.04 11.37 0.76
CA HIS A 38 -7.02 11.62 -0.27
C HIS A 38 -5.60 11.44 0.28
N GLU A 39 -5.32 11.92 1.48
CA GLU A 39 -4.01 11.72 2.13
C GLU A 39 -3.71 10.22 2.35
N LEU A 40 -4.71 9.45 2.80
CA LEU A 40 -4.57 7.99 2.96
C LEU A 40 -4.33 7.26 1.64
N GLU A 41 -5.00 7.70 0.55
CA GLU A 41 -4.81 7.18 -0.80
C GLU A 41 -3.37 7.41 -1.28
N GLU A 42 -2.83 8.61 -1.07
CA GLU A 42 -1.44 8.95 -1.42
C GLU A 42 -0.42 8.12 -0.63
N ILE A 43 -0.59 8.00 0.70
CA ILE A 43 0.28 7.17 1.55
C ILE A 43 0.27 5.71 1.08
N ARG A 44 -0.92 5.18 0.73
CA ARG A 44 -1.06 3.82 0.22
C ARG A 44 -0.30 3.63 -1.09
N LEU A 45 -0.44 4.57 -2.02
CA LEU A 45 0.23 4.52 -3.32
C LEU A 45 1.75 4.56 -3.16
N ASP A 46 2.26 5.47 -2.32
CA ASP A 46 3.70 5.60 -2.04
C ASP A 46 4.28 4.31 -1.43
N ALA A 47 3.57 3.70 -0.48
CA ALA A 47 3.97 2.42 0.11
C ALA A 47 4.03 1.29 -0.92
N TYR A 48 3.06 1.21 -1.84
CA TYR A 48 3.07 0.21 -2.90
C TYR A 48 4.20 0.44 -3.91
N GLU A 49 4.43 1.68 -4.33
CA GLU A 49 5.52 2.02 -5.22
C GLU A 49 6.88 1.71 -4.59
N SER A 50 7.10 2.12 -3.35
CA SER A 50 8.30 1.82 -2.57
C SER A 50 8.54 0.31 -2.45
N SER A 51 7.48 -0.47 -2.14
CA SER A 51 7.57 -1.94 -2.08
C SER A 51 7.93 -2.56 -3.43
N ARG A 52 7.30 -2.08 -4.52
CA ARG A 52 7.58 -2.53 -5.90
C ARG A 52 9.05 -2.30 -6.25
N ILE A 53 9.54 -1.07 -6.04
CA ILE A 53 10.92 -0.69 -6.33
C ILE A 53 11.90 -1.56 -5.53
N TYR A 54 11.63 -1.80 -4.25
CA TYR A 54 12.48 -2.64 -3.41
C TYR A 54 12.57 -4.08 -3.97
N LYS A 55 11.42 -4.68 -4.30
CA LYS A 55 11.37 -6.05 -4.85
C LYS A 55 12.08 -6.13 -6.19
N GLU A 56 11.87 -5.16 -7.07
CA GLU A 56 12.53 -5.09 -8.37
C GLU A 56 14.05 -4.97 -8.24
N ARG A 57 14.54 -4.10 -7.34
CA ARG A 57 15.98 -3.95 -7.08
C ARG A 57 16.59 -5.23 -6.52
N THR A 58 15.93 -5.84 -5.54
CA THR A 58 16.40 -7.09 -4.95
C THR A 58 16.42 -8.21 -5.98
N LYS A 59 15.38 -8.32 -6.82
CA LYS A 59 15.35 -9.29 -7.92
C LYS A 59 16.46 -9.03 -8.93
N ALA A 60 16.63 -7.79 -9.39
CA ALA A 60 17.68 -7.45 -10.36
C ALA A 60 19.08 -7.73 -9.80
N PHE A 61 19.32 -7.46 -8.53
CA PHE A 61 20.58 -7.80 -7.87
C PHE A 61 20.79 -9.31 -7.74
N HIS A 62 19.73 -10.05 -7.38
CA HIS A 62 19.75 -11.50 -7.31
C HIS A 62 20.04 -12.11 -8.69
N ASP A 63 19.28 -11.72 -9.72
CA ASP A 63 19.39 -12.22 -11.08
C ASP A 63 20.78 -11.96 -11.67
N LYS A 64 21.38 -10.79 -11.38
CA LYS A 64 22.78 -10.49 -11.77
C LYS A 64 23.81 -11.42 -11.11
N ARG A 65 23.51 -11.95 -9.93
CA ARG A 65 24.39 -12.86 -9.17
C ARG A 65 24.13 -14.33 -9.51
N ILE A 66 22.99 -14.66 -10.11
CA ILE A 66 22.75 -16.00 -10.64
C ILE A 66 23.80 -16.26 -11.70
N THR A 67 24.61 -17.29 -11.48
CA THR A 67 25.61 -17.70 -12.45
C THR A 67 24.87 -18.38 -13.60
N GLN A 68 24.79 -17.71 -14.75
CA GLN A 68 24.18 -18.31 -15.95
C GLN A 68 25.23 -19.10 -16.72
N GLY A 69 24.92 -20.34 -17.07
CA GLY A 69 25.79 -21.18 -17.87
C GLY A 69 25.26 -22.59 -18.01
N PRO A 70 25.76 -23.36 -19.00
CA PRO A 70 25.53 -24.79 -19.02
C PRO A 70 26.20 -25.40 -17.79
N PHE A 71 25.40 -25.89 -16.86
CA PHE A 71 25.89 -26.67 -15.74
C PHE A 71 26.12 -28.11 -16.18
N LYS A 72 27.29 -28.65 -15.86
CA LYS A 72 27.58 -30.08 -16.06
C LYS A 72 27.49 -30.81 -14.74
N VAL A 73 26.91 -32.01 -14.76
CA VAL A 73 26.92 -32.89 -13.60
C VAL A 73 28.35 -33.38 -13.38
N LYS A 74 28.93 -33.05 -12.23
CA LYS A 74 30.23 -33.55 -11.81
C LYS A 74 30.09 -34.91 -11.13
N GLU A 75 29.12 -35.02 -10.21
CA GLU A 75 28.94 -36.21 -9.39
C GLU A 75 27.49 -36.32 -8.89
N VAL A 76 26.98 -37.55 -8.82
CA VAL A 76 25.69 -37.87 -8.20
C VAL A 76 25.97 -38.55 -6.87
N LEU A 77 25.46 -37.95 -5.79
CA LEU A 77 25.64 -38.42 -4.43
C LEU A 77 24.46 -39.30 -4.00
N PRO A 78 24.63 -40.13 -2.96
CA PRO A 78 23.54 -40.87 -2.35
C PRO A 78 22.39 -39.94 -1.90
N TYR A 79 21.16 -40.47 -1.87
CA TYR A 79 19.96 -39.75 -1.43
C TYR A 79 19.54 -38.56 -2.32
N GLY A 80 19.86 -38.58 -3.61
CA GLY A 80 19.32 -37.63 -4.59
C GLY A 80 19.98 -36.24 -4.59
N ALA A 81 21.17 -36.11 -4.01
CA ALA A 81 21.98 -34.91 -4.14
C ALA A 81 22.88 -34.98 -5.39
N ILE A 82 23.06 -33.86 -6.09
CA ILE A 82 23.85 -33.76 -7.31
C ILE A 82 24.80 -32.57 -7.18
N THR A 83 26.07 -32.77 -7.54
CA THR A 83 27.05 -31.68 -7.65
C THR A 83 27.15 -31.24 -9.11
N LEU A 84 26.85 -29.97 -9.35
CA LEU A 84 26.98 -29.31 -10.65
C LEU A 84 28.26 -28.48 -10.69
N VAL A 85 28.89 -28.41 -11.85
CA VAL A 85 30.03 -27.52 -12.12
C VAL A 85 29.69 -26.56 -13.27
N ASN A 86 29.98 -25.28 -13.08
CA ASN A 86 29.87 -24.27 -14.13
C ASN A 86 31.19 -24.22 -14.95
N ASN A 87 31.15 -23.63 -16.14
CA ASN A 87 32.31 -23.35 -17.00
C ASN A 87 33.46 -22.61 -16.28
N ASN A 88 33.15 -21.84 -15.23
CA ASN A 88 34.16 -21.15 -14.42
C ASN A 88 34.82 -22.05 -13.35
N GLY A 89 34.51 -23.35 -13.33
CA GLY A 89 35.03 -24.31 -12.33
C GLY A 89 34.32 -24.27 -10.97
N VAL A 90 33.36 -23.36 -10.78
CA VAL A 90 32.57 -23.28 -9.54
C VAL A 90 31.66 -24.50 -9.41
N SER A 91 31.77 -25.21 -8.29
CA SER A 91 30.92 -26.35 -7.96
C SER A 91 29.78 -25.94 -7.03
N SER A 92 28.56 -26.41 -7.29
CA SER A 92 27.37 -26.15 -6.50
C SER A 92 26.63 -27.46 -6.23
N ARG A 93 26.16 -27.66 -4.99
CA ARG A 93 25.39 -28.85 -4.59
C ARG A 93 23.90 -28.54 -4.65
N LEU A 94 23.16 -29.35 -5.40
CA LEU A 94 21.70 -29.35 -5.44
C LEU A 94 21.20 -30.58 -4.67
N THR A 95 20.19 -30.39 -3.83
CA THR A 95 19.49 -31.48 -3.15
C THR A 95 18.03 -31.43 -3.59
N VAL A 96 17.50 -32.57 -4.05
CA VAL A 96 16.05 -32.69 -4.28
C VAL A 96 15.39 -32.70 -2.90
N ILE A 97 14.68 -31.63 -2.55
CA ILE A 97 13.84 -31.59 -1.35
C ILE A 97 12.51 -32.22 -1.75
N GLY A 98 12.35 -33.50 -1.42
CA GLY A 98 11.09 -34.25 -1.55
C GLY A 98 10.23 -34.09 -0.30
#